data_AF-W9YE01-F1
#
_entry.id   AF-W9YE01-F1
#
_cell.length_a   1.000
_cell.length_b   1.000
_cell.length_c   1.000
_cell.angle_alpha   90.00
_cell.angle_beta   90.00
_cell.angle_gamma   90.00
#
_symmetry.space_group_name_H-M   'P 1'
#
loop_
_entity.id
_entity.type
_entity.pdbx_description
1 polymer ?
#
loop_
_entity_poly.entity_id
_entity_poly.type
_entity_poly.pdbx_seq_one_letter_code
_entity_poly.pdbx_strand_id
1 'polypeptide(L)'
;MTGSNRVVDHTTFSELLWRRDPFSVNFFVLPPGIQPLSHLLGEEFIEVLKDVFALQCIRDSALFGKEDVMSMAQIDNHQASIQSRLSHLSLQLLRKLQEANDHVVWDDWPDLLAWLLHIGGAFSPTGSIRSGYVALLHVNRHTRLRTLYTSWPELLEILKQFIWSDKAFLSQVKAFWKEGLVESRLDYLV
;
A
#
# COMPACT_ATOMS: atom_id res chain seq x y z
N MET A 1 27.42 5.13 -4.42
CA MET A 1 26.72 4.20 -3.49
C MET A 1 26.62 4.87 -2.14
N THR A 2 25.51 5.56 -1.85
CA THR A 2 25.21 6.08 -0.51
C THR A 2 24.12 5.22 0.10
N GLY A 3 24.53 4.07 0.65
CA GLY A 3 23.68 3.23 1.49
C GLY A 3 23.54 3.90 2.86
N SER A 4 22.68 4.90 2.96
CA SER A 4 22.26 5.43 4.26
C SER A 4 21.30 4.42 4.86
N ASN A 5 21.77 3.62 5.82
CA ASN A 5 20.86 2.90 6.70
C ASN A 5 19.99 3.95 7.40
N ARG A 6 18.66 3.85 7.25
CA ARG A 6 17.73 4.69 8.01
C ARG A 6 17.98 4.44 9.51
N VAL A 7 18.72 5.34 10.16
CA VAL A 7 19.02 5.32 11.60
C VAL A 7 17.76 5.58 12.44
N VAL A 8 16.70 6.08 11.80
CA VAL A 8 15.47 6.57 12.43
C VAL A 8 14.25 5.92 11.78
N ASP A 9 13.40 5.31 12.61
CA ASP A 9 12.09 4.77 12.26
C ASP A 9 10.95 5.52 12.98
N HIS A 10 9.71 5.10 12.76
CA HIS A 10 8.52 5.70 13.39
C HIS A 10 8.45 5.51 14.92
N THR A 11 9.39 4.78 15.51
CA THR A 11 9.51 4.61 16.97
C THR A 11 10.61 5.48 17.57
N THR A 12 11.49 6.06 16.73
CA THR A 12 12.71 6.73 17.19
C THR A 12 12.47 8.14 17.72
N PHE A 13 11.42 8.84 17.26
CA PHE A 13 11.07 10.18 17.74
C PHE A 13 9.67 10.17 18.37
N SER A 14 9.55 10.69 19.59
CA SER A 14 8.28 10.88 20.32
C SER A 14 7.22 11.68 19.54
N GLU A 15 7.66 12.58 18.67
CA GLU A 15 6.85 13.44 17.82
C GLU A 15 6.35 12.71 16.56
N LEU A 16 7.06 11.67 16.12
CA LEU A 16 6.69 10.77 15.01
C LEU A 16 6.06 9.46 15.50
N LEU A 17 6.14 9.19 16.81
CA LEU A 17 5.43 8.17 17.55
C LEU A 17 3.94 8.51 17.53
N TRP A 18 3.35 8.31 16.37
CA TRP A 18 1.93 8.42 16.22
C TRP A 18 1.26 7.29 17.02
N ARG A 19 0.44 7.67 17.99
CA ARG A 19 -0.48 6.76 18.70
C ARG A 19 -1.87 6.99 18.13
N ARG A 20 -2.61 5.89 17.95
CA ARG A 20 -4.05 5.95 17.65
C ARG A 20 -4.69 6.92 18.60
N ASP A 21 -5.36 7.92 18.05
CA ASP A 21 -6.16 8.81 18.87
C ASP A 21 -7.26 7.97 19.54
N PRO A 22 -7.26 7.86 20.90
CA PRO A 22 -8.23 7.07 21.63
C PRO A 22 -9.67 7.53 21.43
N PHE A 23 -9.86 8.78 20.97
CA PHE A 23 -11.17 9.39 20.73
C PHE A 23 -11.65 9.21 19.29
N SER A 24 -10.81 8.66 18.41
CA SER A 24 -11.05 8.47 16.97
C SER A 24 -11.13 6.98 16.58
N VAL A 25 -11.66 6.14 17.46
CA VAL A 25 -11.71 4.67 17.30
C VAL A 25 -12.42 4.24 16.01
N ASN A 26 -13.37 5.05 15.53
CA ASN A 26 -14.17 4.78 14.34
C ASN A 26 -13.37 4.78 13.03
N PHE A 27 -12.16 5.36 13.00
CA PHE A 27 -11.32 5.37 11.80
C PHE A 27 -10.39 4.16 11.69
N PHE A 28 -10.13 3.43 12.78
CA PHE A 28 -9.19 2.31 12.81
C PHE A 28 -9.91 0.95 12.67
N VAL A 29 -10.71 0.83 11.61
CA VAL A 29 -11.53 -0.35 11.34
C VAL A 29 -10.96 -1.10 10.13
N LEU A 30 -11.00 -2.43 10.16
CA LEU A 30 -10.61 -3.22 9.00
C LEU A 30 -11.71 -3.06 7.92
N PRO A 31 -11.35 -2.65 6.69
CA PRO A 31 -12.34 -2.42 5.64
C PRO A 31 -13.15 -3.69 5.36
N PRO A 32 -14.46 -3.56 5.09
CA PRO A 32 -15.34 -4.71 4.86
C PRO A 32 -14.84 -5.67 3.78
N GLY A 33 -14.24 -5.14 2.70
CA GLY A 33 -13.69 -5.94 1.60
C GLY A 33 -12.46 -6.79 1.96
N ILE A 34 -11.82 -6.54 3.11
CA ILE A 34 -10.63 -7.30 3.57
C ILE A 34 -10.95 -8.18 4.78
N GLN A 35 -12.10 -7.98 5.44
CA GLN A 35 -12.52 -8.78 6.60
C GLN A 35 -12.50 -10.30 6.38
N PRO A 36 -12.99 -10.85 5.24
CA PRO A 36 -12.95 -12.29 4.99
C PRO A 36 -11.53 -12.88 4.95
N LEU A 37 -10.53 -12.04 4.68
CA LEU A 37 -9.15 -12.42 4.44
C LEU A 37 -8.25 -12.13 5.66
N SER A 38 -8.82 -11.55 6.72
CA SER A 38 -8.12 -11.21 7.96
C SER A 38 -7.38 -12.40 8.57
N HIS A 39 -7.95 -13.60 8.54
CA HIS A 39 -7.29 -14.80 9.09
C HIS A 39 -6.01 -15.21 8.35
N LEU A 40 -5.86 -14.82 7.08
CA LEU A 40 -4.68 -15.10 6.26
C LEU A 40 -3.61 -14.00 6.43
N LEU A 41 -4.06 -12.81 6.78
CA LEU A 41 -3.27 -11.60 6.89
C LEU A 41 -3.00 -11.37 8.39
N GLY A 42 -1.90 -11.95 8.91
CA GLY A 42 -1.59 -11.91 10.35
C GLY A 42 -1.74 -10.53 11.02
N GLU A 43 -1.88 -10.52 12.35
CA GLU A 43 -2.31 -9.34 13.13
C GLU A 43 -1.55 -8.05 12.81
N GLU A 44 -0.22 -8.09 12.67
CA GLU A 44 0.60 -6.92 12.33
C GLU A 44 0.16 -6.25 11.02
N PHE A 45 -0.26 -7.05 10.03
CA PHE A 45 -0.73 -6.57 8.74
C PHE A 45 -2.12 -5.93 8.84
N ILE A 46 -3.03 -6.55 9.59
CA ILE A 46 -4.36 -6.00 9.87
C ILE A 46 -4.24 -4.62 10.50
N GLU A 47 -3.32 -4.45 11.44
CA GLU A 47 -3.13 -3.17 12.12
C GLU A 47 -2.70 -2.07 11.15
N VAL A 48 -1.85 -2.36 10.17
CA VAL A 48 -1.49 -1.38 9.14
C VAL A 48 -2.60 -1.14 8.15
N LEU A 49 -3.39 -2.15 7.77
CA LEU A 49 -4.58 -1.93 6.93
C LEU A 49 -5.57 -0.97 7.60
N LYS A 50 -5.79 -1.10 8.90
CA LYS A 50 -6.60 -0.15 9.68
C LYS A 50 -6.04 1.26 9.62
N ASP A 51 -4.73 1.42 9.68
CA ASP A 51 -4.11 2.75 9.63
C ASP A 51 -4.13 3.35 8.22
N VAL A 52 -3.98 2.53 7.17
CA VAL A 52 -4.16 2.97 5.76
C VAL A 52 -5.61 3.40 5.53
N PHE A 53 -6.59 2.65 6.08
CA PHE A 53 -8.00 3.04 6.03
C PHE A 53 -8.26 4.34 6.81
N ALA A 54 -7.68 4.50 7.99
CA ALA A 54 -7.79 5.74 8.75
C ALA A 54 -7.23 6.94 7.97
N LEU A 55 -6.10 6.78 7.26
CA LEU A 55 -5.55 7.83 6.40
C LEU A 55 -6.47 8.19 5.26
N GLN A 56 -7.13 7.20 4.64
CA GLN A 56 -8.18 7.45 3.65
C GLN A 56 -9.28 8.33 4.27
N CYS A 57 -9.84 7.93 5.41
CA CYS A 57 -10.90 8.68 6.07
C CYS A 57 -10.50 10.11 6.44
N ILE A 58 -9.27 10.30 6.96
CA ILE A 58 -8.74 11.62 7.32
C ILE A 58 -8.58 12.50 6.07
N ARG A 59 -8.03 11.97 4.98
CA ARG A 59 -7.81 12.72 3.73
C ARG A 59 -9.12 13.01 2.99
N ASP A 60 -10.10 12.13 3.06
CA ASP A 60 -11.39 12.28 2.40
C ASP A 60 -12.38 13.13 3.19
N SER A 61 -12.20 13.21 4.52
CA SER A 61 -13.02 14.06 5.39
C SER A 61 -12.91 15.54 5.01
N ALA A 62 -14.06 16.19 4.81
CA ALA A 62 -14.16 17.63 4.61
C ALA A 62 -13.94 18.44 5.90
N LEU A 63 -13.82 17.79 7.07
CA LEU A 63 -13.61 18.44 8.37
C LEU A 63 -12.27 19.16 8.46
N PHE A 64 -11.25 18.72 7.73
CA PHE A 64 -9.97 19.43 7.59
C PHE A 64 -10.04 20.47 6.46
N GLY A 65 -11.15 21.21 6.42
CA GLY A 65 -11.37 22.32 5.52
C GLY A 65 -10.55 23.53 5.98
N LYS A 66 -9.73 24.05 5.07
CA LYS A 66 -8.79 25.18 5.20
C LYS A 66 -7.56 24.91 6.07
N GLU A 67 -6.45 24.61 5.40
CA GLU A 67 -5.12 25.23 5.55
C GLU A 67 -4.64 25.64 6.96
N ASP A 68 -5.06 24.94 8.01
CA ASP A 68 -4.49 25.11 9.33
C ASP A 68 -3.18 24.32 9.40
N VAL A 69 -2.09 25.02 9.72
CA VAL A 69 -0.73 24.48 9.77
C VAL A 69 -0.64 23.30 10.74
N MET A 70 -1.40 23.33 11.84
CA MET A 70 -1.44 22.24 12.82
C MET A 70 -2.14 20.99 12.26
N SER A 71 -3.23 21.18 11.53
CA SER A 71 -3.91 20.09 10.81
C SER A 71 -3.03 19.48 9.71
N MET A 72 -2.28 20.30 8.97
CA MET A 72 -1.34 19.82 7.96
C MET A 72 -0.18 19.02 8.58
N ALA A 73 0.42 19.53 9.66
CA ALA A 73 1.50 18.85 10.37
C ALA A 73 1.06 17.51 10.96
N GLN A 74 -0.15 17.43 11.52
CA GLN A 74 -0.72 16.17 11.98
C GLN A 74 -0.85 15.18 10.82
N ILE A 75 -1.45 15.59 9.70
CA ILE A 75 -1.64 14.71 8.55
C ILE A 75 -0.30 14.24 7.95
N ASP A 76 0.72 15.10 7.90
CA ASP A 76 2.05 14.70 7.41
C ASP A 76 2.73 13.72 8.36
N ASN A 77 2.59 13.89 9.68
CA ASN A 77 3.07 12.92 10.66
C ASN A 77 2.33 11.58 10.55
N HIS A 78 1.01 11.60 10.36
CA HIS A 78 0.22 10.40 10.08
C HIS A 78 0.71 9.69 8.82
N GLN A 79 0.90 10.46 7.73
CA GLN A 79 1.39 9.92 6.47
C GLN A 79 2.80 9.35 6.61
N ALA A 80 3.70 10.02 7.32
CA ALA A 80 5.07 9.56 7.57
C ALA A 80 5.10 8.28 8.43
N SER A 81 4.26 8.21 9.46
CA SER A 81 4.11 7.01 10.30
C SER A 81 3.58 5.82 9.49
N ILE A 82 2.54 6.02 8.69
CA ILE A 82 1.97 4.99 7.82
C ILE A 82 2.99 4.56 6.76
N GLN A 83 3.70 5.49 6.14
CA GLN A 83 4.76 5.18 5.18
C GLN A 83 5.92 4.40 5.82
N SER A 84 6.30 4.72 7.05
CA SER A 84 7.34 3.99 7.78
C SER A 84 6.89 2.55 8.10
N ARG A 85 5.66 2.39 8.59
CA ARG A 85 5.09 1.07 8.92
C ARG A 85 4.84 0.24 7.68
N LEU A 86 4.29 0.83 6.62
CA LEU A 86 4.19 0.19 5.31
C LEU A 86 5.56 -0.14 4.75
N SER A 87 6.59 0.67 4.93
CA SER A 87 7.95 0.32 4.50
C SER A 87 8.45 -0.94 5.21
N HIS A 88 8.28 -1.05 6.52
CA HIS A 88 8.67 -2.25 7.27
C HIS A 88 7.85 -3.47 6.85
N LEU A 89 6.52 -3.33 6.80
CA LEU A 89 5.62 -4.39 6.40
C LEU A 89 5.69 -4.74 4.93
N SER A 90 6.09 -3.82 4.06
CA SER A 90 6.18 -4.08 2.62
C SER A 90 7.21 -5.16 2.33
N LEU A 91 8.29 -5.26 3.11
CA LEU A 91 9.24 -6.36 3.01
C LEU A 91 8.61 -7.68 3.49
N GLN A 92 7.89 -7.67 4.61
CA GLN A 92 7.24 -8.87 5.13
C GLN A 92 6.13 -9.36 4.18
N LEU A 93 5.29 -8.45 3.69
CA LEU A 93 4.24 -8.70 2.71
C LEU A 93 4.86 -9.22 1.41
N LEU A 94 5.94 -8.61 0.92
CA LEU A 94 6.63 -9.09 -0.28
C LEU A 94 7.08 -10.54 -0.11
N ARG A 95 7.71 -10.88 1.01
CA ARG A 95 8.13 -12.26 1.30
C ARG A 95 6.95 -13.22 1.34
N LYS A 96 5.87 -12.85 2.04
CA LYS A 96 4.65 -13.67 2.10
C LYS A 96 4.00 -13.84 0.73
N LEU A 97 3.95 -12.78 -0.09
CA LEU A 97 3.43 -12.84 -1.45
C LEU A 97 4.32 -13.69 -2.35
N GLN A 98 5.64 -13.67 -2.17
CA GLN A 98 6.58 -14.55 -2.88
C GLN A 98 6.38 -16.02 -2.47
N GLU A 99 6.31 -16.30 -1.18
CA GLU A 99 6.06 -17.65 -0.64
C GLU A 99 4.70 -18.21 -1.09
N ALA A 100 3.67 -17.37 -1.06
CA ALA A 100 2.31 -17.74 -1.45
C ALA A 100 2.04 -17.53 -2.95
N ASN A 101 3.02 -17.15 -3.78
CA ASN A 101 2.76 -16.78 -5.17
C ASN A 101 2.13 -17.93 -5.96
N ASP A 102 2.47 -19.17 -5.65
CA ASP A 102 1.96 -20.35 -6.35
C ASP A 102 0.70 -20.93 -5.70
N HIS A 103 0.22 -20.35 -4.59
CA HIS A 103 -1.02 -20.78 -3.95
C HIS A 103 -2.25 -20.42 -4.78
N VAL A 104 -3.16 -21.38 -4.92
CA VAL A 104 -4.45 -21.24 -5.62
C VAL A 104 -5.40 -20.23 -4.98
N VAL A 105 -5.15 -19.82 -3.73
CA VAL A 105 -5.98 -18.80 -3.04
C VAL A 105 -6.05 -17.49 -3.81
N TRP A 106 -5.01 -17.18 -4.60
CA TRP A 106 -4.98 -15.97 -5.42
C TRP A 106 -5.81 -16.08 -6.71
N ASP A 107 -6.19 -17.28 -7.12
CA ASP A 107 -7.09 -17.50 -8.26
C ASP A 107 -8.53 -17.10 -7.90
N ASP A 108 -8.92 -17.28 -6.63
CA ASP A 108 -10.22 -16.87 -6.09
C ASP A 108 -10.27 -15.36 -5.77
N TRP A 109 -9.11 -14.74 -5.49
CA TRP A 109 -9.01 -13.33 -5.07
C TRP A 109 -7.97 -12.52 -5.86
N PRO A 110 -8.03 -12.49 -7.21
CA PRO A 110 -7.06 -11.78 -8.04
C PRO A 110 -7.13 -10.26 -7.86
N ASP A 111 -8.31 -9.72 -7.55
CA ASP A 111 -8.52 -8.30 -7.26
C ASP A 111 -7.77 -7.86 -5.99
N LEU A 112 -7.83 -8.68 -4.94
CA LEU A 112 -7.09 -8.42 -3.70
C LEU A 112 -5.58 -8.51 -3.95
N LEU A 113 -5.14 -9.53 -4.69
CA LEU A 113 -3.73 -9.67 -5.06
C LEU A 113 -3.24 -8.42 -5.82
N ALA A 114 -4.02 -7.95 -6.79
CA ALA A 114 -3.72 -6.73 -7.52
C ALA A 114 -3.61 -5.53 -6.57
N TRP A 115 -4.56 -5.36 -5.66
CA TRP A 115 -4.55 -4.28 -4.67
C TRP A 115 -3.31 -4.34 -3.76
N LEU A 116 -2.98 -5.53 -3.22
CA LEU A 116 -1.82 -5.75 -2.35
C LEU A 116 -0.49 -5.44 -3.05
N LEU A 117 -0.34 -5.89 -4.30
CA LEU A 117 0.86 -5.62 -5.10
C LEU A 117 1.05 -4.13 -5.39
N HIS A 118 -0.04 -3.43 -5.73
CA HIS A 118 0.04 -2.00 -6.07
C HIS A 118 0.23 -1.12 -4.85
N ILE A 119 -0.51 -1.36 -3.77
CA ILE A 119 -0.35 -0.59 -2.53
C ILE A 119 0.99 -0.91 -1.87
N GLY A 120 1.33 -2.20 -1.75
CA GLY A 120 2.62 -2.64 -1.21
C GLY A 120 3.81 -2.06 -1.99
N GLY A 121 3.76 -2.16 -3.32
CA GLY A 121 4.80 -1.61 -4.20
C GLY A 121 4.89 -0.09 -4.17
N ALA A 122 3.75 0.62 -4.22
CA ALA A 122 3.71 2.08 -4.23
C ALA A 122 4.31 2.72 -2.98
N PHE A 123 4.09 2.12 -1.81
CA PHE A 123 4.58 2.60 -0.53
C PHE A 123 5.89 1.96 -0.08
N SER A 124 6.41 0.99 -0.83
CA SER A 124 7.74 0.44 -0.58
C SER A 124 8.83 1.46 -0.90
N PRO A 125 9.94 1.47 -0.12
CA PRO A 125 11.10 2.30 -0.44
C PRO A 125 11.71 1.86 -1.77
N THR A 126 12.24 2.82 -2.53
CA THR A 126 12.96 2.53 -3.77
C THR A 126 14.14 1.60 -3.52
N GLY A 127 14.37 0.65 -4.42
CA GLY A 127 15.40 -0.39 -4.28
C GLY A 127 14.81 -1.80 -4.33
N SER A 128 15.47 -2.74 -3.64
CA SER A 128 15.19 -4.18 -3.77
C SER A 128 13.76 -4.58 -3.44
N ILE A 129 13.13 -3.93 -2.45
CA ILE A 129 11.74 -4.21 -2.06
C ILE A 129 10.80 -3.84 -3.21
N ARG A 130 10.92 -2.61 -3.72
CA ARG A 130 10.08 -2.11 -4.82
C ARG A 130 10.26 -2.92 -6.10
N SER A 131 11.51 -3.23 -6.46
CA SER A 131 11.81 -4.12 -7.60
C SER A 131 11.22 -5.52 -7.41
N GLY A 132 11.18 -6.05 -6.18
CA GLY A 132 10.52 -7.31 -5.88
C GLY A 132 9.01 -7.29 -6.14
N TYR A 133 8.33 -6.19 -5.79
CA TYR A 133 6.93 -5.99 -6.14
C TYR A 133 6.72 -5.88 -7.65
N VAL A 134 7.59 -5.15 -8.36
CA VAL A 134 7.53 -5.06 -9.83
C VAL A 134 7.68 -6.44 -10.47
N ALA A 135 8.64 -7.24 -10.00
CA ALA A 135 8.85 -8.60 -10.50
C ALA A 135 7.63 -9.51 -10.27
N LEU A 136 7.06 -9.51 -9.05
CA LEU A 136 5.83 -10.26 -8.76
C LEU A 136 4.65 -9.79 -9.62
N LEU A 137 4.50 -8.48 -9.79
CA LEU A 137 3.45 -7.91 -10.62
C LEU A 137 3.60 -8.31 -12.08
N HIS A 138 4.83 -8.42 -12.58
CA HIS A 138 5.10 -8.90 -13.93
C HIS A 138 4.73 -10.38 -14.10
N VAL A 139 5.16 -11.25 -13.19
CA VAL A 139 4.80 -12.68 -13.20
C VAL A 139 3.28 -12.87 -13.16
N ASN A 140 2.60 -12.13 -12.28
CA ASN A 140 1.15 -12.23 -12.13
C ASN A 140 0.39 -11.57 -13.28
N ARG A 141 0.96 -10.59 -13.99
CA ARG A 141 0.38 -9.99 -15.21
C ARG A 141 0.25 -10.98 -16.36
N HIS A 142 1.17 -11.93 -16.47
CA HIS A 142 1.13 -12.96 -17.52
C HIS A 142 0.24 -14.16 -17.16
N THR A 143 -0.15 -14.26 -15.91
CA THR A 143 -0.98 -15.35 -15.37
C THR A 143 -2.35 -14.81 -14.93
N ARG A 144 -2.52 -14.58 -13.62
CA ARG A 144 -3.83 -14.31 -12.97
C ARG A 144 -4.39 -12.92 -13.25
N LEU A 145 -3.52 -11.92 -13.40
CA LEU A 145 -3.94 -10.52 -13.59
C LEU A 145 -4.11 -10.16 -15.07
N ARG A 146 -3.77 -11.07 -15.99
CA ARG A 146 -3.77 -10.82 -17.44
C ARG A 146 -5.11 -10.31 -17.96
N THR A 147 -6.20 -10.93 -17.52
CA THR A 147 -7.56 -10.62 -17.94
C THR A 147 -8.25 -9.65 -16.99
N LEU A 148 -7.59 -9.28 -15.88
CA LEU A 148 -8.19 -8.49 -14.82
C LEU A 148 -8.20 -7.00 -15.15
N TYR A 149 -7.09 -6.48 -15.67
CA TYR A 149 -6.99 -5.11 -16.14
C TYR A 149 -5.86 -4.99 -17.17
N THR A 150 -6.02 -4.06 -18.10
CA THR A 150 -5.01 -3.69 -19.12
C THR A 150 -4.66 -2.21 -19.07
N SER A 151 -5.55 -1.39 -18.50
CA SER A 151 -5.44 0.06 -18.46
C SER A 151 -5.50 0.60 -17.03
N TRP A 152 -5.02 1.83 -16.85
CA TRP A 152 -5.10 2.52 -15.56
C TRP A 152 -6.54 2.69 -15.04
N PRO A 153 -7.54 3.08 -15.87
CA PRO A 153 -8.93 3.17 -15.40
C PRO A 153 -9.48 1.86 -14.85
N GLU A 154 -9.21 0.73 -15.51
CA GLU A 154 -9.67 -0.60 -15.05
C GLU A 154 -9.03 -0.97 -13.72
N LEU A 155 -7.71 -0.77 -13.59
CA LEU A 155 -7.02 -0.97 -12.31
C LEU A 155 -7.61 -0.08 -11.23
N LEU A 156 -7.85 1.20 -11.53
CA LEU A 156 -8.37 2.15 -10.56
C LEU A 156 -9.74 1.71 -10.01
N GLU A 157 -10.61 1.14 -10.85
CA GLU A 157 -11.89 0.59 -10.40
C GLU A 157 -11.71 -0.59 -9.44
N ILE A 158 -10.73 -1.47 -9.67
CA ILE A 158 -10.38 -2.55 -8.73
C ILE A 158 -9.87 -1.98 -7.42
N LEU A 159 -8.96 -1.00 -7.48
CA LEU A 159 -8.37 -0.41 -6.27
C LEU A 159 -9.42 0.24 -5.37
N LYS A 160 -10.44 0.87 -5.98
CA LYS A 160 -11.58 1.48 -5.30
C LYS A 160 -12.49 0.48 -4.58
N GLN A 161 -12.47 -0.80 -4.94
CA GLN A 161 -13.26 -1.82 -4.23
C GLN A 161 -12.71 -2.13 -2.83
N PHE A 162 -11.47 -1.73 -2.55
CA PHE A 162 -10.80 -1.93 -1.27
C PHE A 162 -10.61 -0.57 -0.56
N ILE A 163 -9.38 -0.22 -0.22
CA ILE A 163 -9.03 1.06 0.39
C ILE A 163 -8.52 1.99 -0.70
N TRP A 164 -9.21 3.10 -0.95
CA TRP A 164 -8.80 4.07 -1.97
C TRP A 164 -9.18 5.51 -1.63
N SER A 165 -8.21 6.42 -1.73
CA SER A 165 -8.43 7.87 -1.76
C SER A 165 -7.60 8.47 -2.89
N ASP A 166 -8.25 9.22 -3.78
CA ASP A 166 -7.56 9.95 -4.84
C ASP A 166 -6.58 10.98 -4.28
N LYS A 167 -6.84 11.51 -3.07
CA LYS A 167 -5.94 12.46 -2.42
C LYS A 167 -4.74 11.77 -1.77
N ALA A 168 -4.96 10.60 -1.17
CA ALA A 168 -3.93 9.92 -0.39
C ALA A 168 -3.00 9.05 -1.24
N PHE A 169 -3.53 8.37 -2.26
CA PHE A 169 -2.82 7.26 -2.91
C PHE A 169 -2.58 7.44 -4.41
N LEU A 170 -3.37 8.27 -5.10
CA LEU A 170 -3.33 8.39 -6.56
C LEU A 170 -1.93 8.65 -7.10
N SER A 171 -1.20 9.61 -6.52
CA SER A 171 0.13 10.01 -6.99
C SER A 171 1.13 8.85 -6.90
N GLN A 172 1.22 8.22 -5.72
CA GLN A 172 2.17 7.17 -5.39
C GLN A 172 1.88 5.90 -6.20
N VAL A 173 0.60 5.50 -6.26
CA VAL A 173 0.18 4.27 -6.95
C VAL A 173 0.27 4.43 -8.47
N LYS A 174 -0.09 5.60 -9.02
CA LYS A 174 0.05 5.86 -10.45
C LYS A 174 1.52 5.94 -10.89
N ALA A 175 2.41 6.43 -10.03
CA ALA A 175 3.86 6.38 -10.28
C ALA A 175 4.36 4.93 -10.34
N PHE A 176 3.97 4.10 -9.37
CA PHE A 176 4.32 2.68 -9.33
C PHE A 176 3.76 1.89 -10.54
N TRP A 177 2.50 2.15 -10.91
CA TRP A 177 1.89 1.56 -12.10
C TRP A 177 2.70 1.82 -13.37
N LYS A 178 3.16 3.06 -13.57
CA LYS A 178 3.99 3.44 -14.72
C LYS A 178 5.35 2.73 -14.70
N GLU A 179 5.97 2.62 -13.53
CA GLU A 179 7.24 1.91 -13.36
C GLU A 179 7.13 0.45 -13.80
N GLY A 180 6.08 -0.25 -13.34
CA GLY A 180 5.82 -1.64 -13.76
C GLY A 180 5.51 -1.81 -15.26
N LEU A 181 5.08 -0.76 -15.96
CA LEU A 181 4.92 -0.78 -17.42
C LEU A 181 6.25 -0.58 -18.16
N VAL A 182 7.18 0.21 -17.60
CA VAL A 182 8.48 0.48 -18.20
C VAL A 182 9.38 -0.76 -18.12
N GLU A 183 9.46 -1.41 -16.95
CA GLU A 183 10.22 -2.65 -16.77
C GLU A 183 9.75 -3.74 -17.76
N SER A 184 8.42 -3.88 -17.89
CA SER A 184 7.81 -4.83 -18.82
C SER A 184 8.17 -4.58 -20.29
N ARG A 185 8.59 -3.37 -20.69
CA ARG A 185 9.01 -3.05 -22.07
C ARG A 185 10.47 -3.36 -22.35
N LEU A 186 11.31 -3.43 -21.31
CA LEU A 186 12.73 -3.75 -21.44
C LEU A 186 12.94 -5.26 -21.66
N ASP A 187 12.07 -6.10 -21.10
CA ASP A 187 12.10 -7.56 -21.28
C ASP A 187 11.75 -8.03 -22.71
N TYR A 188 11.18 -7.17 -23.56
CA TYR A 188 10.89 -7.47 -24.97
C TYR A 188 11.99 -6.99 -25.94
N LEU A 189 13.07 -6.38 -25.44
CA LEU A 189 14.17 -5.85 -26.25
C LEU A 189 15.48 -6.65 -26.10
N VAL A 190 15.42 -7.82 -25.46
CA VAL A 190 16.55 -8.77 -25.30
C VAL A 190 16.22 -10.09 -25.99
#